data_AF-A0A1V9F356-F1
#
_entry.id   AF-A0A1V9F356-F1
#
_cell.length_a   1.000
_cell.length_b   1.000
_cell.length_c   1.000
_cell.angle_alpha   90.00
_cell.angle_beta   90.00
_cell.angle_gamma   90.00
#
_symmetry.space_group_name_H-M   'P 1'
#
loop_
_entity.id
_entity.type
_entity.pdbx_description
1 polymer ?
#
loop_
_entity_poly.entity_id
_entity_poly.type
_entity_poly.pdbx_seq_one_letter_code
_entity_poly.pdbx_strand_id
1 'polypeptide(L)' 'MKLKQEVLKTINTPQTRRRLMDALGCTEFTIARYIQRKSDNLTKAAALKVIRKVTGLPDNEILEE' A
#
# COMPACT_ATOMS: atom_id res chain seq x y z
N MET A 1 9.75 -6.22 -6.06
CA MET A 1 8.51 -5.73 -6.71
C MET A 1 8.08 -4.43 -6.05
N LYS A 2 7.39 -3.57 -6.79
CA LYS A 2 6.90 -2.27 -6.31
C LYS A 2 5.44 -2.08 -6.74
N LEU A 3 4.75 -1.14 -6.10
CA LEU A 3 3.40 -0.74 -6.49
C LEU A 3 3.45 0.29 -7.61
N LYS A 4 2.46 0.25 -8.51
CA LYS A 4 2.30 1.29 -9.53
C LYS A 4 2.09 2.66 -8.88
N GLN A 5 2.55 3.71 -9.56
CA GLN A 5 2.44 5.08 -9.06
C GLN A 5 0.99 5.52 -8.81
N GLU A 6 0.05 5.09 -9.64
CA GLU A 6 -1.38 5.39 -9.50
C GLU A 6 -1.96 4.77 -8.23
N VAL A 7 -1.60 3.52 -7.94
CA VAL A 7 -2.02 2.80 -6.74
C VAL A 7 -1.51 3.52 -5.49
N LEU A 8 -0.25 3.95 -5.50
CA LEU A 8 0.35 4.74 -4.41
C LEU A 8 -0.41 6.03 -4.12
N LYS A 9 -0.90 6.72 -5.17
CA LYS A 9 -1.72 7.93 -5.00
C LYS A 9 -3.07 7.59 -4.37
N THR A 10 -3.74 6.54 -4.87
CA THR A 10 -5.06 6.10 -4.39
C THR A 10 -5.04 5.68 -2.92
N ILE A 11 -3.99 4.99 -2.48
CA ILE A 11 -3.89 4.51 -1.10
C ILE A 11 -3.33 5.54 -0.12
N ASN A 12 -2.90 6.72 -0.58
CA ASN A 12 -2.36 7.77 0.28
C ASN A 12 -3.44 8.63 0.93
N THR A 13 -4.36 7.99 1.65
CA THR A 13 -5.40 8.64 2.45
C THR A 13 -5.23 8.27 3.93
N PRO A 14 -5.63 9.14 4.88
CA PRO A 14 -5.51 8.82 6.31
C PRO A 14 -6.16 7.49 6.70
N GLN A 15 -7.33 7.20 6.12
CA GLN A 15 -8.08 5.97 6.37
C GLN A 15 -7.30 4.73 5.91
N THR A 16 -6.75 4.75 4.70
CA THR A 16 -5.99 3.63 4.15
C THR A 16 -4.64 3.46 4.85
N ARG A 17 -3.97 4.57 5.20
CA ARG A 17 -2.72 4.50 5.96
C ARG A 17 -2.91 3.88 7.35
N ARG A 18 -4.02 4.16 8.04
CA ARG A 18 -4.35 3.50 9.31
C ARG A 18 -4.61 2.00 9.12
N ARG A 19 -5.32 1.58 8.07
CA ARG A 19 -5.50 0.15 7.77
C ARG A 19 -4.19 -0.57 7.47
N LEU A 20 -3.28 0.09 6.74
CA LEU A 20 -1.95 -0.44 6.43
C LEU A 20 -1.05 -0.51 7.69
N MET A 21 -1.17 0.48 8.57
CA MET A 21 -0.51 0.52 9.88
C MET A 21 -0.88 -0.72 10.70
N ASP A 22 -2.18 -1.01 10.82
CA ASP A 22 -2.68 -2.18 11.55
C ASP A 22 -2.21 -3.49 10.91
N ALA A 23 -2.23 -3.58 9.57
CA ALA A 23 -1.84 -4.78 8.84
C ALA A 23 -0.33 -5.06 8.87
N LEU A 24 0.51 -4.03 8.96
CA LEU A 24 1.97 -4.13 8.94
C LEU A 24 2.61 -3.98 10.33
N GLY A 25 1.84 -3.64 11.36
CA GLY A 25 2.33 -3.48 12.73
C GLY A 25 3.35 -2.34 12.87
N CYS A 26 3.17 -1.25 12.14
CA CYS A 26 4.07 -0.08 12.21
C CYS A 26 3.31 1.19 12.56
N THR A 27 3.91 2.37 12.38
CA THR A 27 3.24 3.67 12.60
C THR A 27 2.69 4.24 11.30
N GLU A 28 1.69 5.13 11.39
CA GLU A 28 1.16 5.83 10.21
C GLU A 28 2.26 6.63 9.47
N PHE A 29 3.19 7.25 10.21
CA PHE A 29 4.36 7.93 9.65
C PHE A 29 5.25 6.98 8.82
N THR A 30 5.42 5.75 9.29
CA THR A 30 6.17 4.73 8.55
C THR A 30 5.47 4.37 7.24
N ILE A 31 4.14 4.24 7.25
CA ILE A 31 3.36 4.02 6.02
C ILE A 31 3.51 5.19 5.05
N ALA A 32 3.40 6.44 5.52
CA ALA A 32 3.58 7.61 4.68
C ALA A 32 4.98 7.61 4.01
N ARG A 33 6.02 7.27 4.77
CA ARG A 33 7.38 7.10 4.25
C ARG A 33 7.48 5.96 3.23
N TYR A 34 6.81 4.84 3.45
CA TYR A 34 6.77 3.72 2.51
C TYR A 34 6.13 4.11 1.18
N ILE A 35 5.02 4.84 1.23
CA ILE A 35 4.34 5.36 0.03
C ILE A 35 5.27 6.30 -0.73
N GLN A 36 5.89 7.27 -0.03
CA GLN A 36 6.79 8.25 -0.63
C GLN A 36 8.01 7.59 -1.30
N ARG A 37 8.55 6.52 -0.70
CA ARG A 37 9.76 5.84 -1.18
C ARG A 37 9.49 4.65 -2.12
N LYS A 38 8.22 4.39 -2.48
CA LYS A 38 7.82 3.17 -3.20
C LYS A 38 8.39 1.89 -2.57
N SER A 39 8.26 1.77 -1.25
CA SER A 39 8.82 0.66 -0.47
C SER A 39 8.17 -0.68 -0.84
N ASP A 40 8.99 -1.71 -1.00
CA ASP A 40 8.58 -3.09 -1.21
C ASP A 40 7.77 -3.67 -0.03
N ASN A 41 7.85 -3.05 1.15
CA ASN A 41 7.01 -3.40 2.30
C ASN A 41 5.51 -3.33 1.99
N LEU A 42 5.11 -2.49 1.02
CA LEU A 42 3.71 -2.39 0.56
C LEU A 42 3.30 -3.52 -0.39
N THR A 43 4.25 -4.35 -0.83
CA THR A 43 4.01 -5.56 -1.65
C THR A 43 3.94 -6.84 -0.82
N LYS A 44 4.12 -6.76 0.50
CA LYS A 44 3.91 -7.90 1.41
C LYS A 44 2.44 -8.35 1.37
N ALA A 45 2.20 -9.64 1.58
CA ALA A 45 0.85 -10.22 1.53
C ALA A 45 -0.19 -9.47 2.39
N ALA A 46 0.19 -9.04 3.59
CA ALA A 46 -0.68 -8.27 4.48
C ALA A 46 -1.08 -6.90 3.88
N ALA A 47 -0.11 -6.19 3.29
CA ALA A 47 -0.37 -4.91 2.63
C ALA A 47 -1.21 -5.10 1.36
N LEU A 48 -0.87 -6.06 0.51
CA LEU A 48 -1.62 -6.35 -0.72
C LEU A 48 -3.08 -6.71 -0.42
N LYS A 49 -3.35 -7.46 0.66
CA LYS A 49 -4.72 -7.75 1.10
C LYS A 49 -5.53 -6.49 1.41
N VAL A 50 -4.91 -5.48 2.04
CA VAL A 50 -5.56 -4.19 2.33
C VAL A 50 -5.75 -3.40 1.04
N ILE A 51 -4.72 -3.33 0.20
CA ILE A 51 -4.74 -2.55 -1.04
C ILE A 51 -5.84 -3.08 -1.97
N ARG A 52 -5.91 -4.39 -2.22
CA ARG A 52 -6.98 -5.02 -3.02
C ARG A 52 -8.37 -4.68 -2.51
N LYS A 53 -8.57 -4.70 -1.19
CA LYS A 53 -9.86 -4.37 -0.57
C LYS A 53 -10.25 -2.90 -0.73
N VAL A 54 -9.27 -2.01 -0.79
CA VAL A 54 -9.50 -0.56 -0.91
C VAL A 54 -9.67 -0.14 -2.36
N THR A 55 -8.86 -0.68 -3.27
CA THR A 55 -8.83 -0.28 -4.67
C THR A 55 -9.75 -1.12 -5.55
N GLY A 56 -10.08 -2.36 -5.15
CA GLY A 56 -10.82 -3.32 -5.98
C GLY A 56 -10.01 -3.87 -7.15
N LEU A 57 -8.72 -3.51 -7.26
CA LEU A 57 -7.88 -3.86 -8.41
C LEU A 57 -7.26 -5.26 -8.27
N PRO A 58 -7.05 -5.98 -9.37
CA PRO A 58 -6.25 -7.21 -9.41
C PRO A 58 -4.74 -6.94 -9.29
N ASP A 59 -3.95 -7.99 -9.02
CA ASP A 59 -2.51 -7.86 -8.73
C ASP A 59 -1.68 -7.26 -9.87
N ASN A 60 -2.01 -7.60 -11.11
CA ASN A 60 -1.39 -7.04 -12.32
C ASN A 60 -1.64 -5.53 -12.49
N GLU A 61 -2.70 -5.01 -11.87
CA GLU A 61 -3.00 -3.57 -11.82
C GLU A 61 -2.38 -2.90 -10.60
N ILE A 62 -2.02 -3.67 -9.57
CA ILE A 62 -1.41 -3.17 -8.33
C ILE A 62 0.13 -3.08 -8.44
N LEU A 63 0.76 -4.09 -9.03
CA LEU A 63 2.21 -4.26 -9.08
C LEU A 63 2.80 -3.68 -10.38
N GLU A 64 3.99 -3.09 -10.29
CA GLU A 64 4.85 -2.81 -11.45
C GLU A 64 5.39 -4.16 -11.98
N GLU A 65 5.46 -4.32 -13.31
CA GLU A 65 6.10 -5.48 -13.98
C GLU A 65 7.58 -5.61 -13.63
#